data_AF-A0A933WNN0-F1
#
_entry.id   AF-A0A933WNN0-F1
#
_cell.length_a   1.000
_cell.length_b   1.000
_cell.length_c   1.000
_cell.angle_alpha   90.00
_cell.angle_beta   90.00
_cell.angle_gamma   90.00
#
_symmetry.space_group_name_H-M   'P 1'
#
loop_
_entity.id
_entity.type
_entity.pdbx_description
1 polymer ?
#
loop_
_entity_poly.entity_id
_entity_poly.type
_entity_poly.pdbx_seq_one_letter_code
_entity_poly.pdbx_strand_id
1 'polypeptide(L)'
;MLSKILSASVIGIDAHPVDVEVDIAARGLPHFSMVGLPDAAVKESRDRVRAALKNIGFNFPLKQITVNLAPADLKKEGSSFDLPVAIGIIAAEGVVETGSVQGYLFT
;
A
#
# COMPACT_ATOMS: atom_id res chain seq x y z
N MET A 1 -0.84 11.65 -6.87
CA MET A 1 0.49 11.87 -6.25
C MET A 1 0.97 10.48 -5.90
N LEU A 2 2.18 10.15 -6.38
CA LEU A 2 2.72 8.81 -6.30
C LEU A 2 3.67 8.68 -5.10
N SER A 3 3.47 7.65 -4.30
CA SER A 3 4.43 7.20 -3.29
C SER A 3 4.87 5.76 -3.59
N LYS A 4 6.05 5.39 -3.11
CA LYS A 4 6.65 4.07 -3.30
C LYS A 4 7.24 3.59 -1.99
N ILE A 5 6.73 2.48 -1.45
CA ILE A 5 7.16 1.89 -0.19
C ILE A 5 7.75 0.51 -0.46
N LEU A 6 8.93 0.23 0.08
CA LEU A 6 9.55 -1.09 -0.04
C LEU A 6 8.95 -2.05 1.00
N SER A 7 8.55 -3.22 0.52
CA SER A 7 8.02 -4.33 1.31
C SER A 7 8.66 -5.65 0.85
N ALA A 8 8.17 -6.76 1.38
CA ALA A 8 8.55 -8.09 0.94
C ALA A 8 7.36 -9.05 0.94
N SER A 9 7.38 -9.99 0.01
CA SER A 9 6.53 -11.18 0.02
C SER A 9 7.38 -12.41 0.35
N VAL A 10 6.83 -13.34 1.12
CA VAL A 10 7.49 -14.61 1.43
C VAL A 10 7.05 -15.67 0.43
N ILE A 11 8.01 -16.29 -0.25
CA ILE A 11 7.78 -17.43 -1.14
C ILE A 11 8.59 -18.60 -0.61
N GLY A 12 7.89 -19.59 -0.06
CA GLY A 12 8.55 -20.67 0.68
C GLY A 12 9.28 -20.09 1.90
N ILE A 13 10.62 -20.05 1.83
CA ILE A 13 11.48 -19.50 2.89
C ILE A 13 12.16 -18.18 2.47
N ASP A 14 11.99 -17.77 1.22
CA ASP A 14 12.72 -16.66 0.64
C ASP A 14 11.88 -15.37 0.66
N ALA A 15 12.50 -14.29 1.13
CA ALA A 15 11.92 -12.96 1.08
C ALA A 15 12.20 -12.32 -0.29
N HIS A 16 11.13 -12.00 -1.01
CA HIS A 16 11.19 -11.34 -2.32
C HIS A 16 10.78 -9.88 -2.14
N PRO A 17 11.61 -8.91 -2.56
CA PRO A 17 11.27 -7.50 -2.43
C PRO A 17 10.02 -7.17 -3.28
N VAL A 18 9.12 -6.40 -2.70
CA VAL A 18 7.91 -5.91 -3.36
C VAL A 18 7.82 -4.41 -3.20
N ASP A 19 7.67 -3.72 -4.31
CA ASP A 19 7.36 -2.30 -4.31
C ASP A 19 5.85 -2.11 -4.18
N VAL A 20 5.43 -1.43 -3.12
CA VAL A 20 4.05 -0.98 -2.90
C VAL A 20 3.95 0.46 -3.38
N GLU A 21 3.40 0.64 -4.57
CA GLU A 21 3.22 1.93 -5.20
C GLU A 21 1.79 2.41 -4.97
N VAL A 22 1.61 3.58 -4.37
CA VAL A 22 0.30 4.16 -4.11
C VAL A 22 0.17 5.46 -4.88
N ASP A 23 -0.79 5.50 -5.81
CA ASP A 23 -1.18 6.74 -6.48
C ASP A 23 -2.57 7.18 -6.03
N ILE A 24 -2.66 8.45 -5.63
CA ILE A 24 -3.92 9.12 -5.30
C ILE A 24 -4.22 10.13 -6.41
N ALA A 25 -5.30 9.90 -7.15
CA ALA A 25 -5.71 10.76 -8.24
C ALA A 25 -6.09 12.17 -7.72
N ALA A 26 -5.72 13.21 -8.47
CA ALA A 26 -6.05 14.59 -8.11
C ALA A 26 -7.56 14.90 -8.18
N ARG A 27 -8.31 14.16 -9.01
CA ARG A 27 -9.75 14.30 -9.23
C ARG A 27 -10.36 12.92 -9.49
N GLY A 28 -11.63 12.74 -9.16
CA GLY A 28 -12.37 11.51 -9.40
C GLY A 28 -13.27 11.14 -8.24
N LEU A 29 -14.19 10.20 -8.48
CA LEU A 29 -15.01 9.62 -7.42
C LEU A 29 -14.16 8.66 -6.54
N PRO A 30 -14.51 8.47 -5.26
CA PRO A 30 -13.84 7.51 -4.40
C PRO A 30 -13.86 6.11 -5.00
N HIS A 31 -12.67 5.56 -5.23
CA HIS A 31 -12.49 4.20 -5.71
C HIS A 31 -11.16 3.67 -5.19
N PHE A 32 -11.11 2.39 -4.83
CA PHE A 32 -9.87 1.75 -4.38
C PHE A 32 -9.62 0.53 -5.24
N SER A 33 -8.46 0.49 -5.89
CA SER A 33 -8.00 -0.64 -6.68
C SER A 33 -6.67 -1.16 -6.15
N MET A 34 -6.49 -2.48 -6.20
CA MET A 34 -5.23 -3.13 -5.85
C MET A 34 -4.88 -4.14 -6.94
N VAL A 35 -3.69 -4.01 -7.51
CA VAL A 35 -3.21 -4.79 -8.66
C VAL A 35 -1.80 -5.35 -8.40
N GLY A 36 -1.35 -6.30 -9.22
CA GLY A 36 -0.08 -7.00 -9.03
C GLY A 36 -0.22 -8.38 -8.36
N LEU A 37 -1.26 -9.13 -8.75
CA LEU A 37 -1.60 -10.47 -8.24
C LEU A 37 -1.79 -10.59 -6.70
N PRO A 38 -2.59 -9.72 -6.06
CA PRO A 38 -2.95 -9.88 -4.66
C PRO A 38 -3.95 -11.03 -4.47
N ASP A 39 -3.76 -11.82 -3.41
CA ASP A 39 -4.76 -12.77 -2.92
C ASP A 39 -5.93 -12.08 -2.19
N ALA A 40 -6.81 -12.86 -1.58
CA ALA A 40 -7.95 -12.32 -0.83
C ALA A 40 -7.52 -11.53 0.41
N ALA A 41 -6.57 -12.04 1.19
CA ALA A 41 -6.09 -11.40 2.42
C ALA A 41 -5.42 -10.06 2.13
N VAL A 42 -4.66 -9.97 1.05
CA VAL A 42 -4.02 -8.74 0.57
C VAL A 42 -5.08 -7.75 0.09
N LYS A 43 -6.13 -8.18 -0.61
CA LYS A 43 -7.25 -7.28 -1.01
C LYS A 43 -8.02 -6.73 0.18
N GLU A 44 -8.18 -7.52 1.25
CA GLU A 44 -8.79 -7.07 2.51
C GLU A 44 -7.97 -6.02 3.25
N SER A 45 -6.69 -5.82 2.89
CA SER A 45 -5.85 -4.76 3.46
C SER A 45 -6.50 -3.39 3.35
N ARG A 46 -7.31 -3.15 2.30
CA ARG A 46 -8.08 -1.90 2.15
C ARG A 46 -8.89 -1.59 3.40
N ASP A 47 -9.65 -2.57 3.88
CA ASP A 47 -10.61 -2.35 4.96
C ASP A 47 -9.90 -2.25 6.31
N ARG A 48 -8.81 -3.03 6.51
CA ARG A 48 -7.94 -2.96 7.69
C ARG A 48 -7.18 -1.64 7.77
N VAL A 49 -6.54 -1.22 6.67
CA VAL A 49 -5.81 0.05 6.58
C VAL A 49 -6.74 1.24 6.79
N ARG A 50 -7.92 1.23 6.18
CA ARG A 50 -8.92 2.29 6.39
C ARG A 50 -9.32 2.40 7.85
N ALA A 51 -9.58 1.28 8.52
CA ALA A 51 -9.93 1.26 9.93
C ALA A 51 -8.76 1.75 10.81
N ALA A 52 -7.54 1.28 10.54
CA ALA A 52 -6.34 1.67 11.27
C ALA A 52 -6.06 3.16 11.17
N LEU A 53 -6.03 3.72 9.95
CA LEU A 53 -5.78 5.15 9.71
C LEU A 53 -6.83 6.02 10.42
N LYS A 54 -8.11 5.64 10.35
CA LYS A 54 -9.19 6.36 11.05
C LYS A 54 -9.00 6.33 12.57
N ASN A 55 -8.60 5.20 13.14
CA ASN A 55 -8.43 5.05 14.59
C ASN A 55 -7.27 5.89 15.15
N ILE A 56 -6.26 6.19 14.34
CA ILE A 56 -5.13 7.04 14.75
C ILE A 56 -5.29 8.51 14.33
N GLY A 57 -6.49 8.91 13.88
CA GLY A 57 -6.82 10.30 13.58
C GLY A 57 -6.52 10.77 12.16
N PHE A 58 -6.12 9.88 11.24
CA PHE A 58 -5.99 10.22 9.83
C PHE A 58 -7.31 10.07 9.08
N ASN A 59 -7.58 11.03 8.20
CA ASN A 59 -8.70 10.93 7.26
C ASN A 59 -8.30 10.04 6.09
N PHE A 60 -9.10 9.00 5.84
CA PHE A 60 -8.92 8.19 4.65
C PHE A 60 -9.36 8.99 3.40
N PRO A 61 -8.51 9.10 2.35
CA PRO A 61 -8.81 9.97 1.21
C PRO A 61 -10.10 9.58 0.48
N LEU A 62 -10.98 10.55 0.23
CA LEU A 62 -12.18 10.39 -0.59
C LEU A 62 -11.88 10.64 -2.08
N LYS A 63 -10.85 9.97 -2.59
CA LYS A 63 -10.36 10.08 -3.97
C LYS A 63 -10.17 8.68 -4.57
N GLN A 64 -9.85 8.61 -5.85
CA GLN A 64 -9.40 7.37 -6.46
C GLN A 64 -7.98 7.04 -5.98
N ILE A 65 -7.81 5.86 -5.39
CA ILE A 65 -6.55 5.32 -4.88
C ILE A 65 -6.24 4.04 -5.64
N THR A 66 -5.07 3.98 -6.24
CA THR A 66 -4.55 2.77 -6.89
C THR A 66 -3.33 2.29 -6.12
N VAL A 67 -3.35 1.04 -5.69
CA VAL A 67 -2.20 0.35 -5.09
C VAL A 67 -1.67 -0.68 -6.07
N ASN A 68 -0.43 -0.51 -6.52
CA ASN A 68 0.27 -1.47 -7.36
C ASN A 68 1.33 -2.22 -6.56
N LEU A 69 1.34 -3.55 -6.67
CA LEU A 69 2.31 -4.43 -6.00
C LEU A 69 3.27 -5.00 -7.06
N ALA A 70 4.44 -4.41 -7.21
CA ALA A 70 5.45 -4.84 -8.17
C ALA A 70 6.50 -5.77 -7.51
N PRO A 71 6.99 -6.83 -8.19
CA PRO A 71 6.77 -7.15 -9.60
C PRO A 71 5.46 -7.93 -9.83
N ALA A 72 4.72 -7.64 -10.91
CA ALA A 72 3.33 -8.09 -11.09
C ALA A 72 3.17 -9.58 -11.46
N ASP A 73 4.25 -10.30 -11.73
CA ASP A 73 4.30 -11.74 -12.00
C ASP A 73 4.36 -12.59 -10.72
N LEU A 74 4.69 -11.97 -9.59
CA LEU A 74 4.76 -12.60 -8.29
C LEU A 74 3.42 -12.46 -7.55
N LYS A 75 2.88 -13.58 -7.05
CA LYS A 75 1.64 -13.59 -6.25
C LYS A 75 1.92 -13.08 -4.84
N LYS A 76 1.12 -12.11 -4.36
CA LYS A 76 1.24 -11.57 -2.99
C LYS A 76 0.17 -12.19 -2.12
N GLU A 77 0.61 -12.80 -1.02
CA GLU A 77 -0.25 -13.52 -0.10
C GLU A 77 -0.14 -12.98 1.32
N GLY A 78 -1.22 -13.13 2.09
CA GLY A 78 -1.27 -12.77 3.50
C GLY A 78 -1.57 -11.29 3.79
N SER A 79 -1.25 -10.84 4.99
CA SER A 79 -1.57 -9.49 5.48
C SER A 79 -0.36 -8.56 5.61
N SER A 80 0.82 -8.99 5.15
CA SER A 80 2.08 -8.25 5.29
C SER A 80 2.16 -6.95 4.48
N PHE A 81 1.09 -6.60 3.79
CA PHE A 81 1.01 -5.38 2.99
C PHE A 81 0.21 -4.26 3.69
N ASP A 82 -0.40 -4.53 4.85
CA ASP A 82 -1.22 -3.53 5.55
C ASP A 82 -0.41 -2.28 5.89
N LEU A 83 0.73 -2.43 6.57
CA LEU A 83 1.58 -1.32 6.96
C LEU A 83 2.17 -0.54 5.76
N PRO A 84 2.82 -1.17 4.77
CA PRO A 84 3.36 -0.44 3.63
C PRO A 84 2.25 0.24 2.80
N VAL A 85 1.04 -0.32 2.70
CA VAL A 85 -0.10 0.35 2.06
C VAL A 85 -0.52 1.58 2.86
N ALA A 86 -0.61 1.49 4.19
CA ALA A 86 -0.97 2.61 5.05
C ALA A 86 0.04 3.76 4.93
N ILE A 87 1.35 3.43 5.00
CA ILE A 87 2.45 4.39 4.82
C ILE A 87 2.36 5.02 3.42
N GLY A 88 2.12 4.20 2.39
CA GLY A 88 1.99 4.69 1.02
C GLY A 88 0.87 5.70 0.86
N ILE A 89 -0.30 5.46 1.47
CA ILE A 89 -1.44 6.39 1.43
C ILE A 89 -1.09 7.72 2.10
N ILE A 90 -0.53 7.70 3.32
CA ILE A 90 -0.21 8.95 4.03
C ILE A 90 0.94 9.71 3.38
N ALA A 91 1.92 9.01 2.79
CA ALA A 91 2.99 9.63 2.01
C ALA A 91 2.46 10.26 0.72
N ALA A 92 1.51 9.60 0.03
CA ALA A 92 0.86 10.13 -1.16
C ALA A 92 -0.09 11.32 -0.88
N GLU A 93 -0.58 11.46 0.35
CA GLU A 93 -1.29 12.68 0.82
C GLU A 93 -0.33 13.76 1.34
N GLY A 94 0.98 13.51 1.37
CA GLY A 94 2.00 14.47 1.81
C GLY A 94 2.12 14.65 3.33
N VAL A 95 1.54 13.74 4.12
CA VAL A 95 1.68 13.73 5.59
C VAL A 95 3.09 13.33 5.99
N VAL A 96 3.69 12.41 5.24
CA VAL A 96 5.04 11.91 5.44
C VAL A 96 5.85 12.23 4.18
N GLU A 97 7.05 12.76 4.36
CA GLU A 97 7.96 13.01 3.25
C GLU A 97 8.41 11.69 2.62
N THR A 98 8.31 11.56 1.30
CA THR A 98 8.67 10.32 0.57
C THR A 98 10.13 9.93 0.73
N GLY A 99 11.02 10.87 1.04
CA GLY A 99 12.42 10.58 1.37
C GLY A 99 12.61 9.85 2.71
N SER A 100 11.71 10.07 3.68
CA SER A 100 11.85 9.53 5.04
C SER A 100 11.65 8.01 5.14
N VAL A 101 11.02 7.41 4.14
CA VAL A 101 10.77 5.97 4.06
C VAL A 101 11.86 5.22 3.29
N GLN A 102 12.82 5.93 2.70
CA GLN A 102 13.93 5.31 1.96
C GLN A 102 14.90 4.59 2.90
N GLY A 103 15.39 3.43 2.48
CA GLY A 103 16.29 2.58 3.28
C GLY A 103 15.58 1.69 4.31
N TYR A 104 14.25 1.75 4.39
CA TYR A 104 13.43 0.89 5.25
C TYR A 104 12.63 -0.11 4.41
N LEU A 105 12.36 -1.27 5.00
CA LEU A 105 11.46 -2.29 4.47
C LEU A 105 10.36 -2.52 5.50
N PHE A 106 9.10 -2.48 5.06
CA PHE A 106 7.93 -2.64 5.93
C PHE A 106 7.11 -3.87 5.53
N THR A 107 6.61 -4.61 6.53
CA THR A 107 5.73 -5.78 6.39
C THR A 107 4.59 -5.71 7.39
#